data_AF-A0A402C6B9-F1
#
_entry.id   AF-A0A402C6B9-F1
#
_cell.length_a   1.000
_cell.length_b   1.000
_cell.length_c   1.000
_cell.angle_alpha   90.00
_cell.angle_beta   90.00
_cell.angle_gamma   90.00
#
_symmetry.space_group_name_H-M   'P 1'
#
loop_
_entity.id
_entity.type
_entity.pdbx_description
1 polymer ?
#
loop_
_entity_poly.entity_id
_entity_poly.type
_entity_poly.pdbx_seq_one_letter_code
_entity_poly.pdbx_strand_id
1 'polypeptide(L)'
;MAAPHHAEWREVAACRGVASSVFFSPDGERGQARARREANARQICEECPVLAQCRDHALTADETYGIWGGMTEADRRRHARRTRSGGRR
;
A
#
# COMPACT_ATOMS: atom_id res chain seq x y z
N MET A 1 -17.50 -23.28 8.31
CA MET A 1 -16.16 -22.95 7.77
C MET A 1 -16.14 -21.45 7.57
N ALA A 2 -15.61 -20.71 8.57
CA ALA A 2 -15.56 -19.26 8.52
C ALA A 2 -14.58 -18.82 7.42
N ALA A 3 -15.01 -17.91 6.55
CA ALA A 3 -14.08 -17.24 5.65
C ALA A 3 -12.98 -16.58 6.51
N PRO A 4 -11.69 -16.73 6.16
CA PRO A 4 -10.61 -16.15 6.94
C PRO A 4 -10.89 -14.66 7.10
N HIS A 5 -11.04 -14.24 8.35
CA HIS A 5 -11.40 -12.87 8.65
C HIS A 5 -10.26 -11.99 8.14
N HIS A 6 -10.56 -10.91 7.40
CA HIS A 6 -9.61 -9.99 6.77
C HIS A 6 -8.52 -9.40 7.70
N ALA A 7 -8.50 -9.75 8.98
CA ALA A 7 -7.53 -9.35 10.00
C ALA A 7 -6.28 -10.25 10.09
N GLU A 8 -6.35 -11.55 9.74
CA GLU A 8 -5.26 -12.51 10.05
C GLU A 8 -3.93 -12.15 9.36
N TRP A 9 -3.98 -11.73 8.10
CA TRP A 9 -2.77 -11.34 7.37
C TRP A 9 -2.18 -10.02 7.89
N ARG A 10 -2.99 -9.12 8.46
CA ARG A 10 -2.52 -7.87 9.06
C ARG A 10 -1.74 -8.13 10.35
N GLU A 11 -1.93 -9.28 10.98
CA GLU A 11 -1.26 -9.64 12.23
C GLU A 11 0.21 -10.03 12.01
N VAL A 12 0.49 -10.66 10.88
CA VAL A 12 1.84 -11.06 10.46
C VAL A 12 2.50 -10.04 9.53
N ALA A 13 1.89 -8.86 9.38
CA ALA A 13 2.43 -7.80 8.55
C ALA A 13 3.66 -7.16 9.22
N ALA A 14 4.77 -7.04 8.47
CA ALA A 14 6.01 -6.42 8.94
C ALA A 14 5.81 -4.94 9.33
N CYS A 15 4.80 -4.27 8.75
CA CYS A 15 4.46 -2.90 9.08
C CYS A 15 3.79 -2.71 10.45
N ARG A 16 3.33 -3.78 11.14
CA ARG A 16 2.55 -3.70 12.39
C ARG A 16 3.31 -3.08 13.57
N GLY A 17 4.64 -3.04 13.52
CA GLY A 17 5.49 -2.39 14.54
C GLY A 17 6.02 -1.02 14.14
N VAL A 18 5.70 -0.53 12.94
CA VAL A 18 6.25 0.71 12.40
C VAL A 18 5.23 1.84 12.58
N ALA A 19 5.73 3.04 12.86
CA ALA A 19 4.87 4.21 13.02
C ALA A 19 4.00 4.43 11.77
N SER A 20 2.71 4.68 11.98
CA SER A 20 1.76 4.97 10.88
C SER A 20 2.18 6.19 10.06
N SER A 21 2.92 7.13 10.66
CA SER A 21 3.54 8.27 9.97
C SER A 21 4.55 7.86 8.91
N VAL A 22 5.04 6.62 8.85
CA VAL A 22 5.89 6.14 7.76
C VAL A 22 5.07 5.78 6.52
N PHE A 23 3.81 5.38 6.69
CA PHE A 23 2.93 4.98 5.60
C PHE A 23 1.94 6.07 5.20
N PHE A 24 1.55 6.93 6.14
CA PHE A 24 0.60 8.02 5.95
C PHE A 24 1.33 9.35 6.07
N SER A 25 1.13 10.24 5.09
CA SER A 25 1.77 11.55 5.11
C SER A 25 1.04 12.51 6.06
N PRO A 26 1.74 13.29 6.91
CA PRO A 26 1.14 14.38 7.63
C PRO A 26 0.78 15.49 6.64
N ASP A 27 -0.17 16.33 7.05
CA ASP A 27 -0.66 17.41 6.23
C ASP A 27 0.49 18.34 5.81
N GLY A 28 0.54 18.66 4.52
CA GLY A 28 1.56 19.57 3.96
C GLY A 28 2.89 18.94 3.51
N GLU A 29 3.14 17.64 3.69
CA GLU A 29 4.39 17.05 3.21
C GLU A 29 4.46 16.92 1.68
N ARG A 30 5.48 17.53 1.07
CA ARG A 30 5.65 17.61 -0.39
C ARG A 30 7.11 17.45 -0.79
N GLY A 31 7.34 17.21 -2.08
CA GLY A 31 8.68 17.17 -2.66
C GLY A 31 9.53 16.01 -2.15
N GLN A 32 10.80 16.28 -1.81
CA GLN A 32 11.77 15.23 -1.47
C GLN A 32 11.47 14.52 -0.14
N ALA A 33 10.82 15.19 0.82
CA ALA A 33 10.41 14.57 2.08
C ALA A 33 9.44 13.41 1.83
N ARG A 34 8.43 13.64 0.98
CA ARG A 34 7.48 12.62 0.52
C ARG A 34 8.19 11.46 -0.14
N ALA A 35 9.07 11.74 -1.11
CA ALA A 35 9.80 10.70 -1.82
C ALA A 35 10.67 9.83 -0.90
N ARG A 36 11.34 10.43 0.10
CA ARG A 36 12.13 9.68 1.09
C ARG A 36 11.26 8.78 1.96
N ARG A 37 10.13 9.29 2.44
CA ARG A 37 9.21 8.51 3.26
C ARG A 37 8.57 7.38 2.46
N GLU A 38 8.20 7.66 1.22
CA GLU A 38 7.70 6.66 0.27
C GLU A 38 8.72 5.55 0.00
N ALA A 39 9.99 5.91 -0.22
CA ALA A 39 11.06 4.93 -0.39
C ALA A 39 11.27 4.07 0.87
N ASN A 40 11.25 4.67 2.07
CA ASN A 40 11.40 3.96 3.33
C ASN A 40 10.27 2.94 3.56
N ALA A 41 9.01 3.39 3.43
CA ALA A 41 7.86 2.50 3.54
C ALA A 41 7.86 1.39 2.49
N ARG A 42 8.32 1.67 1.26
CA ARG A 42 8.42 0.68 0.20
C ARG A 42 9.40 -0.44 0.56
N GLN A 43 10.55 -0.11 1.13
CA GLN A 43 11.53 -1.10 1.60
C GLN A 43 10.94 -2.03 2.66
N ILE A 44 10.23 -1.46 3.65
CA ILE A 44 9.54 -2.27 4.68
C ILE A 44 8.49 -3.18 4.06
N CYS A 45 7.76 -2.69 3.05
CA CYS A 45 6.78 -3.50 2.35
C CYS A 45 7.41 -4.64 1.54
N GLU A 46 8.57 -4.42 0.92
CA GLU A 46 9.28 -5.43 0.12
C GLU A 46 9.70 -6.65 0.94
N GLU A 47 9.98 -6.48 2.23
CA GLU A 47 10.29 -7.57 3.17
C GLU A 47 9.05 -8.20 3.80
N CYS A 48 7.84 -7.69 3.50
CA CYS A 48 6.62 -8.12 4.15
C CYS A 48 6.04 -9.39 3.50
N PRO A 49 5.78 -10.47 4.27
CA PRO A 49 5.27 -11.74 3.72
C PRO A 49 3.84 -11.63 3.17
N VAL A 50 3.07 -10.63 3.62
CA VAL A 50 1.68 -10.39 3.21
C VAL A 50 1.54 -9.29 2.15
N LEU A 51 2.62 -8.94 1.45
CA LEU A 51 2.63 -7.89 0.43
C LEU A 51 1.53 -8.10 -0.63
N ALA A 52 1.34 -9.33 -1.11
CA ALA A 52 0.33 -9.65 -2.11
C ALA A 52 -1.11 -9.42 -1.59
N GLN A 53 -1.42 -9.92 -0.39
CA GLN A 53 -2.73 -9.75 0.24
C GLN A 53 -3.00 -8.28 0.58
N CYS A 54 -1.99 -7.56 1.08
CA CYS A 54 -2.08 -6.13 1.38
C CYS A 54 -2.35 -5.30 0.13
N ARG A 55 -1.71 -5.64 -1.00
CA ARG A 55 -1.94 -4.98 -2.29
C ARG A 55 -3.35 -5.22 -2.82
N ASP A 56 -3.82 -6.47 -2.80
CA ASP A 56 -5.16 -6.83 -3.25
C ASP A 56 -6.24 -6.10 -2.44
N HIS A 57 -6.06 -6.08 -1.12
CA HIS A 57 -6.95 -5.34 -0.22
C HIS A 57 -6.96 -3.85 -0.53
N ALA A 58 -5.80 -3.22 -0.73
CA ALA A 58 -5.71 -1.78 -1.02
C ALA A 58 -6.29 -1.41 -2.39
N LEU A 59 -6.22 -2.31 -3.38
CA LEU A 59 -6.86 -2.12 -4.67
C LEU A 59 -8.38 -2.27 -4.58
N THR A 60 -8.87 -3.18 -3.72
CA THR A 60 -10.31 -3.39 -3.50
C THR A 60 -10.94 -2.28 -2.66
N ALA A 61 -10.21 -1.76 -1.66
CA ALA A 61 -10.68 -0.71 -0.76
C ALA A 61 -10.62 0.71 -1.36
N ASP A 62 -10.02 0.88 -2.55
CA ASP A 62 -9.77 2.18 -3.21
C ASP A 62 -9.12 3.22 -2.28
N GLU A 63 -8.20 2.76 -1.44
CA GLU A 63 -7.55 3.62 -0.45
C GLU A 63 -6.76 4.73 -1.14
N THR A 64 -7.21 5.96 -0.96
CA THR A 64 -6.72 7.12 -1.71
C THR A 64 -5.44 7.70 -1.09
N TYR A 65 -5.15 7.34 0.16
CA TYR A 65 -4.03 7.89 0.91
C TYR A 65 -3.10 6.80 1.45
N GLY A 66 -1.83 7.19 1.62
CA GLY A 66 -0.80 6.34 2.20
C GLY A 66 -0.29 5.20 1.31
N ILE A 67 0.60 4.39 1.89
CA ILE A 67 1.36 3.34 1.21
C ILE A 67 0.86 1.97 1.65
N TRP A 68 0.53 1.14 0.67
CA TRP A 68 -0.10 -0.16 0.90
C TRP A 68 0.54 -1.21 -0.01
N GLY A 69 1.00 -2.35 0.54
CA GLY A 69 1.58 -3.45 -0.25
C GLY A 69 2.74 -3.02 -1.17
N GLY A 70 3.53 -2.04 -0.73
CA GLY A 70 4.62 -1.43 -1.50
C GLY A 70 4.17 -0.52 -2.65
N MET A 71 2.88 -0.17 -2.70
CA MET A 71 2.32 0.79 -3.66
C MET A 71 2.05 2.13 -2.99
N THR A 72 2.63 3.18 -3.55
CA THR A 72 2.24 4.56 -3.25
C THR A 72 0.88 4.89 -3.88
N GLU A 73 0.29 6.03 -3.50
CA GLU A 73 -0.87 6.60 -4.19
C GLU A 73 -0.60 6.70 -5.71
N ALA A 74 0.59 7.15 -6.10
CA ALA A 74 0.98 7.28 -7.50
C ALA A 74 1.04 5.92 -8.21
N ASP A 75 1.58 4.89 -7.55
CA ASP A 75 1.61 3.52 -8.08
C ASP A 75 0.20 2.94 -8.26
N ARG A 76 -0.69 3.13 -7.28
CA ARG A 76 -2.09 2.69 -7.39
C ARG A 76 -2.81 3.40 -8.53
N ARG A 77 -2.64 4.73 -8.67
CA ARG A 77 -3.17 5.48 -9.82
C ARG A 77 -2.61 4.98 -11.14
N ARG A 78 -1.31 4.66 -11.21
CA ARG A 78 -0.69 4.08 -12.41
C ARG A 78 -1.22 2.68 -12.72
N HIS A 79 -1.44 1.86 -11.69
CA HIS A 79 -2.02 0.52 -11.81
C HIS A 79 -3.46 0.59 -12.33
N ALA A 80 -4.30 1.42 -11.73
CA ALA A 80 -5.68 1.65 -12.17
C ALA A 80 -5.76 2.19 -13.61
N ARG A 81 -4.83 3.06 -14.03
CA ARG A 81 -4.74 3.48 -15.44
C ARG A 81 -4.42 2.31 -16.36
N ARG A 82 -3.48 1.43 -15.99
CA ARG A 82 -3.09 0.27 -16.80
C ARG A 82 -4.23 -0.76 -16.91
N THR A 83 -4.96 -1.04 -15.84
CA THR A 83 -6.09 -1.98 -15.87
C THR A 83 -7.22 -1.45 -16.75
N ARG A 84 -7.53 -0.15 -16.69
CA ARG A 84 -8.55 0.48 -17.55
C ARG A 84 -8.14 0.57 -19.02
N SER A 85 -6.85 0.68 -19.32
CA SER A 85 -6.36 0.67 -20.70
C SER A 85 -6.29 -0.73 -21.33
N GLY A 86 -6.32 -1.80 -20.54
CA GLY A 86 -6.26 -3.19 -21.02
C GLY A 86 -7.58 -3.77 -21.52
N GLY A 87 -8.73 -3.13 -21.23
CA GLY A 87 -10.07 -3.60 -21.58
C GLY A 87 -10.57 -3.21 -22.99
N ARG A 88 -9.67 -2.85 -23.91
CA ARG A 88 -9.99 -2.67 -25.34
C ARG A 88 -9.24 -3.71 -26.17
N ARG A 89 -9.59 -4.99 -26.02
CA ARG A 89 -9.27 -6.03 -27.01
C ARG A 89 -10.41 -7.02 -27.07
#